data_AF-A0AAV4S871-F1
#
_entry.id   AF-A0AAV4S871-F1
#
_cell.length_a   1.000
_cell.length_b   1.000
_cell.length_c   1.000
_cell.angle_alpha   90.00
_cell.angle_beta   90.00
_cell.angle_gamma   90.00
#
_symmetry.space_group_name_H-M   'P 1'
#
loop_
_entity.id
_entity.type
_entity.pdbx_description
1 polymer ?
#
loop_
_entity_poly.entity_id
_entity_poly.type
_entity_poly.pdbx_seq_one_letter_code
_entity_poly.pdbx_strand_id
1 'polypeptide(L)'
;MLFLKNASSSATSTSYFAEVAFEKILVVKELEFPAVTVCSLNLVPKLFAKEAGLQYMEDMERVLDSLKLYNISLKEKTRCLKDPLCYWSWFEDTCYCNRNPCDTLYCYPDLNKSDEVCACSMLLCQWNGTNEACFMAQDYTGGVTCLCKYSFDYPLKRLHRSKEPCKGQCEPSIKPEILTAIESLNLSREASDLLKKLQVSNTDDVRDVERFFIPSIEVTSDYGMPFDNLILSCSYGPEPCKDMVTLYSPTYGKCYMFNYVGNFNDKDTPPVKIVKQAGRMHGLQLYLQARRNDTLPLLTRDLGVRIVVHDPRSIPIASENGVDIRPGDMASISVEYMQINRLGQPWGICAQDGQVLVNNYSGDPYVQSECESFCINQEIFKRCGCYHPRYLPAVVTPERKVICVTNSTEDSCFMSVVHDTDSGTVDCDCPPPCREITYELTTSASQLNPDFFRMVKKAKSLKTENGQATVTNAEFEYGLCFSKAHCFTSIT
;
A
#
# COMPACT_ATOMS: atom_id res chain seq x y z
N MET A 1 14.51 -14.58 -26.68
CA MET A 1 15.84 -15.02 -26.19
C MET A 1 16.89 -14.20 -26.93
N LEU A 2 17.58 -13.31 -26.24
CA LEU A 2 18.73 -12.60 -26.77
C LEU A 2 19.82 -12.67 -25.70
N PHE A 3 20.80 -13.54 -25.92
CA PHE A 3 22.13 -13.41 -25.37
C PHE A 3 23.05 -12.97 -26.51
N LEU A 4 23.85 -11.93 -26.26
CA LEU A 4 25.29 -11.82 -26.56
C LEU A 4 25.70 -10.35 -26.70
N LYS A 5 26.66 -9.91 -25.87
CA LYS A 5 27.98 -9.57 -26.40
C LYS A 5 29.05 -9.64 -25.30
N ASN A 6 30.02 -10.53 -25.50
CA ASN A 6 31.37 -10.38 -24.97
C ASN A 6 32.03 -9.17 -25.65
N ALA A 7 32.65 -8.29 -24.88
CA ALA A 7 33.69 -7.40 -25.36
C ALA A 7 34.80 -7.33 -24.31
N SER A 8 35.92 -7.96 -24.63
CA SER A 8 37.20 -7.86 -23.93
C SER A 8 37.91 -6.55 -24.26
N SER A 9 38.36 -5.85 -23.21
CA SER A 9 39.57 -5.02 -23.04
C SER A 9 39.97 -3.98 -24.12
N SER A 10 40.10 -2.71 -23.69
CA SER A 10 41.40 -2.03 -23.58
C SER A 10 41.26 -0.71 -22.80
N ALA A 11 41.89 -0.61 -21.64
CA ALA A 11 42.15 0.67 -20.99
C ALA A 11 43.61 0.69 -20.54
N THR A 12 44.43 1.48 -21.23
CA THR A 12 45.77 1.88 -20.80
C THR A 12 45.66 3.26 -20.15
N SER A 13 45.84 3.32 -18.83
CA SER A 13 46.44 4.49 -18.18
C SER A 13 47.02 4.07 -16.85
N THR A 14 48.34 4.10 -16.78
CA THR A 14 49.17 3.94 -15.58
C THR A 14 48.83 4.98 -14.52
N SER A 15 48.39 4.54 -13.34
CA SER A 15 48.51 5.28 -12.10
C SER A 15 48.98 4.33 -10.99
N TYR A 16 50.02 4.75 -10.28
CA TYR A 16 50.58 4.06 -9.11
C TYR A 16 49.50 3.94 -8.04
N PHE A 17 49.00 2.73 -7.81
CA PHE A 17 48.28 2.37 -6.59
C PHE A 17 48.92 1.12 -6.01
N ALA A 18 49.25 1.20 -4.72
CA ALA A 18 49.83 0.13 -3.93
C ALA A 18 49.03 -1.17 -4.13
N GLU A 19 49.75 -2.26 -4.41
CA GLU A 19 49.20 -3.62 -4.40
C GLU A 19 48.73 -3.94 -2.98
N VAL A 20 47.48 -3.65 -2.68
CA VAL A 20 46.76 -4.38 -1.64
C VAL A 20 46.50 -5.75 -2.22
N ALA A 21 47.21 -6.75 -1.71
CA ALA A 21 46.96 -8.15 -2.04
C ALA A 21 45.49 -8.46 -1.70
N PHE A 22 44.63 -8.46 -2.71
CA PHE A 22 43.35 -9.16 -2.61
C PHE A 22 43.69 -10.63 -2.55
N GLU A 23 43.86 -11.14 -1.33
CA GLU A 23 43.73 -12.56 -1.08
C GLU A 23 42.32 -12.92 -1.53
N LYS A 24 42.21 -13.51 -2.73
CA LYS A 24 40.98 -14.13 -3.22
C LYS A 24 40.72 -15.33 -2.32
N ILE A 25 40.20 -15.06 -1.14
CA ILE A 25 39.47 -16.03 -0.35
C ILE A 25 38.15 -16.22 -1.10
N LEU A 26 38.18 -17.06 -2.14
CA LEU A 26 37.00 -17.69 -2.71
C LEU A 26 36.50 -18.71 -1.66
N VAL A 27 36.04 -18.22 -0.51
CA VAL A 27 35.03 -18.97 0.23
C VAL A 27 33.81 -18.89 -0.69
N VAL A 28 33.59 -19.95 -1.47
CA VAL A 28 32.27 -20.20 -2.06
C VAL A 28 31.35 -20.46 -0.87
N LYS A 29 30.94 -19.39 -0.19
CA LYS A 29 29.91 -19.46 0.82
C LYS A 29 28.67 -19.81 0.02
N GLU A 30 28.18 -21.04 0.19
CA GLU A 30 26.89 -21.41 -0.39
C GLU A 30 25.88 -20.37 0.10
N LEU A 31 25.43 -19.51 -0.81
CA LEU A 31 24.47 -18.46 -0.49
C LEU A 31 23.17 -19.11 -0.08
N GLU A 32 22.55 -18.57 0.96
CA GLU A 32 21.21 -18.97 1.39
C GLU A 32 20.21 -18.33 0.44
N PHE A 33 19.17 -19.06 0.07
CA PHE A 33 18.06 -18.46 -0.65
C PHE A 33 17.33 -17.51 0.32
N PRO A 34 16.86 -16.33 -0.10
CA PRO A 34 16.12 -15.43 0.78
C PRO A 34 14.81 -16.07 1.26
N ALA A 35 14.24 -15.52 2.34
CA ALA A 35 12.84 -15.76 2.61
C ALA A 35 11.96 -14.92 1.68
N VAL A 36 10.82 -15.50 1.29
CA VAL A 36 9.84 -14.83 0.42
C VAL A 36 8.49 -14.89 1.12
N THR A 37 7.98 -13.73 1.49
CA THR A 37 6.67 -13.55 2.10
C THR A 37 5.65 -13.13 1.05
N VAL A 38 4.54 -13.87 1.00
CA VAL A 38 3.42 -13.63 0.08
C VAL A 38 2.22 -13.17 0.90
N CYS A 39 1.77 -11.94 0.66
CA CYS A 39 0.58 -11.38 1.28
C CYS A 39 -0.51 -11.17 0.23
N SER A 40 -1.77 -11.38 0.61
CA SER A 40 -2.91 -10.94 -0.18
C SER A 40 -3.10 -9.43 -0.01
N LEU A 41 -3.34 -8.69 -1.11
CA LEU A 41 -3.78 -7.29 -1.00
C LEU A 41 -5.26 -7.18 -0.61
N ASN A 42 -5.98 -8.31 -0.59
CA ASN A 42 -7.33 -8.41 -0.06
C ASN A 42 -7.28 -8.93 1.39
N LEU A 43 -7.62 -8.06 2.35
CA LEU A 43 -7.52 -8.31 3.79
C LEU A 43 -8.45 -9.43 4.26
N VAL A 44 -9.72 -9.35 3.86
CA VAL A 44 -10.75 -10.33 4.19
C VAL A 44 -11.50 -10.69 2.92
N PRO A 45 -11.38 -11.94 2.44
CA PRO A 45 -12.13 -12.40 1.28
C PRO A 45 -13.63 -12.28 1.51
N LYS A 46 -14.36 -11.91 0.45
CA LYS A 46 -15.82 -11.78 0.39
C LYS A 46 -16.55 -12.99 0.96
N LEU A 47 -16.00 -14.20 0.75
CA LEU A 47 -16.54 -15.45 1.32
C LEU A 47 -16.71 -15.39 2.85
N PHE A 48 -15.81 -14.71 3.55
CA PHE A 48 -15.83 -14.60 5.01
C PHE A 48 -16.48 -13.31 5.50
N ALA A 49 -17.07 -12.50 4.62
CA ALA A 49 -17.63 -11.20 4.98
C ALA A 49 -18.71 -11.33 6.06
N LYS A 50 -19.53 -12.38 6.01
CA LYS A 50 -20.60 -12.61 6.98
C LYS A 50 -20.05 -13.00 8.36
N GLU A 51 -19.17 -13.98 8.42
CA GLU A 51 -18.54 -14.48 9.65
C GLU A 51 -17.65 -13.40 10.30
N ALA A 52 -17.00 -12.58 9.48
CA ALA A 52 -16.20 -11.44 9.93
C ALA A 52 -17.04 -10.22 10.37
N GLY A 53 -18.37 -10.25 10.21
CA GLY A 53 -19.24 -9.11 10.55
C GLY A 53 -19.12 -7.93 9.59
N LEU A 54 -18.62 -8.15 8.36
CA LEU A 54 -18.37 -7.15 7.31
C LEU A 54 -19.45 -7.13 6.22
N GLN A 55 -20.49 -7.96 6.35
CA GLN A 55 -21.60 -8.09 5.39
C GLN A 55 -22.28 -6.74 5.05
N TYR A 56 -22.29 -5.80 5.99
CA TYR A 56 -22.88 -4.47 5.82
C TYR A 56 -22.24 -3.67 4.66
N MET A 57 -20.98 -3.96 4.30
CA MET A 57 -20.32 -3.32 3.15
C MET A 57 -20.96 -3.73 1.83
N GLU A 58 -21.31 -5.00 1.67
CA GLU A 58 -22.00 -5.50 0.46
C GLU A 58 -23.44 -5.02 0.39
N ASP A 59 -24.13 -4.98 1.53
CA ASP A 59 -25.49 -4.47 1.57
C ASP A 59 -25.53 -2.98 1.23
N MET A 60 -24.53 -2.21 1.69
CA MET A 60 -24.34 -0.83 1.30
C MET A 60 -24.07 -0.68 -0.20
N GLU A 61 -23.13 -1.45 -0.77
CA GLU A 61 -22.85 -1.45 -2.22
C GLU A 61 -24.13 -1.72 -3.01
N ARG A 62 -24.88 -2.79 -2.66
CA ARG A 62 -26.12 -3.16 -3.34
C ARG A 62 -27.18 -2.05 -3.31
N VAL A 63 -27.33 -1.39 -2.16
CA VAL A 63 -28.28 -0.27 -2.03
C VAL A 63 -27.83 0.92 -2.87
N LEU A 64 -26.54 1.28 -2.83
CA LEU A 64 -26.00 2.39 -3.63
C LEU A 64 -26.13 2.12 -5.13
N ASP A 65 -25.87 0.90 -5.58
CA ASP A 65 -26.03 0.47 -6.98
C ASP A 65 -27.49 0.51 -7.46
N SER A 66 -28.45 0.38 -6.54
CA SER A 66 -29.88 0.49 -6.85
C SER A 66 -30.37 1.93 -7.02
N LEU A 67 -29.55 2.92 -6.62
CA LEU A 67 -29.94 4.32 -6.70
C LEU A 67 -29.97 4.81 -8.15
N LYS A 68 -30.88 5.76 -8.40
CA LYS A 68 -30.97 6.39 -9.71
C LYS A 68 -29.73 7.22 -9.97
N LEU A 69 -28.97 6.84 -11.00
CA LEU A 69 -27.84 7.62 -11.47
C LEU A 69 -28.31 9.02 -11.91
N TYR A 70 -27.66 10.05 -11.35
CA TYR A 70 -27.86 11.42 -11.79
C TYR A 70 -27.04 11.67 -13.06
N ASN A 71 -27.71 12.04 -14.15
CA ASN A 71 -27.03 12.36 -15.40
C ASN A 71 -26.34 13.72 -15.30
N ILE A 72 -25.01 13.69 -15.31
CA ILE A 72 -24.21 14.90 -15.35
C ILE A 72 -24.28 15.50 -16.75
N SER A 73 -24.62 16.79 -16.83
CA SER A 73 -24.65 17.51 -18.09
C SER A 73 -23.23 17.67 -18.64
N LEU A 74 -22.94 17.04 -19.80
CA LEU A 74 -21.67 17.23 -20.50
C LEU A 74 -21.37 18.70 -20.78
N LYS A 75 -22.42 19.52 -20.95
CA LYS A 75 -22.33 20.96 -21.14
C LYS A 75 -21.83 21.67 -19.87
N GLU A 76 -22.28 21.25 -18.69
CA GLU A 76 -21.82 21.79 -17.41
C GLU A 76 -20.38 21.37 -17.12
N LYS A 77 -20.04 20.10 -17.34
CA LYS A 77 -18.66 19.60 -17.23
C LYS A 77 -17.70 20.36 -18.16
N THR A 78 -18.08 20.51 -19.42
CA THR A 78 -17.29 21.28 -20.40
C THR A 78 -17.15 22.76 -20.01
N ARG A 79 -18.19 23.35 -19.41
CA ARG A 79 -18.10 24.73 -18.90
C ARG A 79 -17.11 24.81 -17.74
N CYS A 80 -17.19 23.88 -16.79
CA CYS A 80 -16.29 23.81 -15.64
C CYS A 80 -14.82 23.74 -16.05
N LEU A 81 -14.49 22.81 -16.95
CA LEU A 81 -13.12 22.59 -17.44
C LEU A 81 -12.55 23.77 -18.25
N LYS A 82 -13.41 24.69 -18.72
CA LYS A 82 -13.00 25.91 -19.44
C LYS A 82 -12.89 27.13 -18.54
N ASP A 83 -13.40 27.06 -17.31
CA ASP A 83 -13.36 28.16 -16.36
C ASP A 83 -12.08 28.04 -15.51
N PRO A 84 -11.14 28.98 -15.60
CA PRO A 84 -9.87 28.90 -14.88
C PRO A 84 -10.02 29.02 -13.35
N LEU A 85 -11.20 29.44 -12.87
CA LEU A 85 -11.51 29.50 -11.44
C LEU A 85 -12.11 28.20 -10.91
N CYS A 86 -12.37 27.24 -11.80
CA CYS A 86 -13.02 25.99 -11.47
C CYS A 86 -12.13 24.79 -11.73
N TYR A 87 -12.35 23.71 -10.97
CA TYR A 87 -11.86 22.38 -11.27
C TYR A 87 -13.00 21.38 -11.18
N TRP A 88 -12.83 20.22 -11.83
CA TRP A 88 -13.80 19.14 -11.79
C TRP A 88 -13.30 18.05 -10.82
N SER A 89 -14.09 17.70 -9.79
CA SER A 89 -13.83 16.49 -9.02
C SER A 89 -14.32 15.29 -9.81
N TRP A 90 -13.42 14.35 -10.10
CA TRP A 90 -13.76 13.12 -10.81
C TRP A 90 -14.41 12.07 -9.93
N PHE A 91 -14.24 12.17 -8.61
CA PHE A 91 -14.82 11.26 -7.63
C PHE A 91 -16.25 11.65 -7.27
N GLU A 92 -16.50 12.95 -7.08
CA GLU A 92 -17.84 13.46 -6.75
C GLU A 92 -18.62 13.96 -7.96
N ASP A 93 -17.97 13.94 -9.13
CA ASP A 93 -18.56 14.35 -10.41
C ASP A 93 -19.22 15.73 -10.34
N THR A 94 -18.55 16.64 -9.62
CA THR A 94 -19.04 17.97 -9.25
C THR A 94 -18.02 19.03 -9.65
N CYS A 95 -18.54 20.16 -10.15
CA CYS A 95 -17.73 21.32 -10.48
C CYS A 95 -17.53 22.22 -9.26
N TYR A 96 -16.28 22.60 -9.06
CA TYR A 96 -15.80 23.25 -7.87
C TYR A 96 -15.08 24.55 -8.24
N CYS A 97 -15.61 25.69 -7.80
CA CYS A 97 -15.16 27.01 -8.28
C CYS A 97 -14.81 27.97 -7.14
N ASN A 98 -13.62 28.56 -7.20
CA ASN A 98 -13.17 29.58 -6.25
C ASN A 98 -13.81 30.94 -6.56
N ARG A 99 -14.20 31.66 -5.50
CA ARG A 99 -14.73 33.03 -5.63
C ARG A 99 -13.64 34.04 -5.97
N ASN A 100 -12.45 33.81 -5.44
CA ASN A 100 -11.30 34.68 -5.63
C ASN A 100 -10.26 33.97 -6.51
N PRO A 101 -9.88 34.55 -7.66
CA PRO A 101 -8.79 34.04 -8.49
C PRO A 101 -7.46 33.92 -7.74
N CYS A 102 -7.25 34.73 -6.69
CA CYS A 102 -6.05 34.66 -5.87
C CYS A 102 -5.97 33.37 -5.03
N ASP A 103 -7.08 32.66 -4.83
CA ASP A 103 -7.12 31.39 -4.08
C ASP A 103 -6.89 30.16 -4.99
N THR A 104 -6.50 30.39 -6.23
CA THR A 104 -6.23 29.33 -7.22
C THR A 104 -4.73 29.09 -7.37
N LEU A 105 -4.35 27.91 -7.86
CA LEU A 105 -2.98 27.57 -8.26
C LEU A 105 -2.39 28.49 -9.34
N TYR A 106 -3.24 29.30 -9.98
CA TYR A 106 -2.82 30.28 -10.97
C TYR A 106 -2.38 31.60 -10.34
N CYS A 107 -2.43 31.73 -9.02
CA CYS A 107 -1.91 32.86 -8.27
C CYS A 107 -0.69 32.41 -7.46
N TYR A 108 0.45 33.07 -7.63
CA TYR A 108 1.71 32.74 -6.97
C TYR A 108 2.29 33.98 -6.27
N PRO A 109 3.01 33.81 -5.14
CA PRO A 109 3.67 34.92 -4.46
C PRO A 109 4.70 35.58 -5.38
N ASP A 110 4.68 36.90 -5.49
CA ASP A 110 5.66 37.66 -6.27
C ASP A 110 6.96 37.79 -5.45
N LEU A 111 7.96 36.96 -5.78
CA LEU A 111 9.26 36.88 -5.07
C LEU A 111 10.07 38.20 -5.11
N ASN A 112 9.68 39.18 -5.94
CA ASN A 112 10.38 40.45 -6.09
C ASN A 112 9.70 41.63 -5.35
N LYS A 113 8.53 41.41 -4.73
CA LYS A 113 7.81 42.40 -3.92
C LYS A 113 7.55 41.84 -2.52
N SER A 114 7.16 42.70 -1.57
CA SER A 114 6.76 42.25 -0.23
C SER A 114 5.67 41.16 -0.35
N ASP A 115 5.60 40.26 0.63
CA ASP A 115 4.70 39.09 0.72
C ASP A 115 3.18 39.39 0.54
N GLU A 116 2.80 40.65 0.34
CA GLU A 116 1.43 41.13 0.16
C GLU A 116 0.98 41.20 -1.31
N VAL A 117 1.88 41.02 -2.29
CA VAL A 117 1.54 41.09 -3.72
C VAL A 117 1.63 39.71 -4.35
N CYS A 118 0.48 39.15 -4.75
CA CYS A 118 0.44 37.93 -5.53
C CYS A 118 0.30 38.22 -7.03
N ALA A 119 1.07 37.52 -7.84
CA ALA A 119 1.02 37.56 -9.29
C ALA A 119 0.09 36.46 -9.81
N CYS A 120 -0.79 36.80 -10.74
CA CYS A 120 -1.61 35.81 -11.44
C CYS A 120 -0.87 35.28 -12.68
N SER A 121 -1.27 34.11 -13.16
CA SER A 121 -0.86 33.62 -14.48
C SER A 121 -1.39 34.54 -15.59
N MET A 122 -0.64 34.66 -16.68
CA MET A 122 -1.07 35.46 -17.84
C MET A 122 -2.38 34.96 -18.45
N LEU A 123 -2.66 33.66 -18.32
CA LEU A 123 -3.94 33.05 -18.71
C LEU A 123 -5.12 33.68 -17.95
N LEU A 124 -4.96 33.94 -16.65
CA LEU A 124 -5.97 34.63 -15.85
C LEU A 124 -6.14 36.09 -16.29
N CYS A 125 -5.09 36.85 -16.58
CA CYS A 125 -5.26 38.23 -17.06
C CYS A 125 -5.89 38.37 -18.45
N GLN A 126 -5.81 37.34 -19.28
CA GLN A 126 -6.39 37.32 -20.63
C GLN A 126 -7.80 36.75 -20.67
N TRP A 127 -8.31 36.24 -19.54
CA TRP A 127 -9.65 35.69 -19.46
C TRP A 127 -10.68 36.82 -19.38
N ASN A 128 -11.70 36.79 -20.24
CA ASN A 128 -12.67 37.90 -20.36
C ASN A 128 -13.49 38.18 -19.07
N GLY A 129 -13.48 37.28 -18.08
CA GLY A 129 -14.20 37.42 -16.80
C GLY A 129 -13.39 38.01 -15.64
N THR A 130 -12.08 38.24 -15.80
CA THR A 130 -11.13 38.64 -14.74
C THR A 130 -10.61 40.07 -14.86
N ASN A 131 -11.09 40.87 -15.82
CA ASN A 131 -10.64 42.25 -16.02
C ASN A 131 -10.70 43.12 -14.74
N GLU A 132 -11.43 42.69 -13.72
CA GLU A 132 -11.55 43.34 -12.40
C GLU A 132 -10.77 42.63 -11.26
N ALA A 133 -10.31 41.39 -11.48
CA ALA A 133 -9.73 40.49 -10.46
C ALA A 133 -8.23 40.24 -10.63
N CYS A 134 -7.75 40.10 -11.87
CA CYS A 134 -6.34 40.14 -12.21
C CYS A 134 -6.15 41.16 -13.34
N PHE A 135 -5.15 42.04 -13.23
CA PHE A 135 -4.93 43.10 -14.21
C PHE A 135 -3.47 43.19 -14.64
N MET A 136 -3.28 43.64 -15.87
CA MET A 136 -1.96 43.85 -16.45
C MET A 136 -1.36 45.15 -15.90
N ALA A 137 -0.18 45.06 -15.29
CA ALA A 137 0.59 46.18 -14.78
C ALA A 137 1.98 46.18 -15.44
N GLN A 138 2.49 47.37 -15.78
CA GLN A 138 3.87 47.52 -16.22
C GLN A 138 4.81 47.59 -15.02
N ASP A 139 5.90 46.82 -15.06
CA ASP A 139 6.98 46.94 -14.09
C ASP A 139 7.89 48.14 -14.42
N TYR A 140 8.76 48.50 -13.48
CA TYR A 140 9.69 49.62 -13.62
C TYR A 140 10.76 49.42 -14.72
N THR A 141 10.87 48.20 -15.27
CA THR A 141 11.77 47.85 -16.37
C THR A 141 11.08 47.79 -17.73
N GLY A 142 9.76 48.07 -17.79
CA GLY A 142 8.94 48.02 -19.01
C GLY A 142 8.39 46.62 -19.35
N GLY A 143 8.58 45.62 -18.49
CA GLY A 143 7.95 44.31 -18.57
C GLY A 143 6.49 44.37 -18.13
N VAL A 144 5.68 43.41 -18.60
CA VAL A 144 4.25 43.33 -18.26
C VAL A 144 4.03 42.19 -17.28
N THR A 145 3.44 42.51 -16.13
CA THR A 145 3.13 41.58 -15.04
C THR A 145 1.63 41.55 -14.80
N CYS A 146 1.12 40.38 -14.43
CA CYS A 146 -0.29 40.17 -14.15
C CYS A 146 -0.49 40.14 -12.63
N LEU A 147 -1.17 41.12 -12.06
CA LEU A 147 -1.32 41.28 -10.60
C LEU A 147 -2.73 40.94 -10.13
N CYS A 148 -2.84 40.28 -8.97
CA CYS A 148 -4.13 39.93 -8.37
C CYS A 148 -4.68 41.07 -7.49
N LYS A 149 -6.01 41.24 -7.48
CA LYS A 149 -6.73 42.13 -6.58
C LYS A 149 -7.47 41.31 -5.52
N TYR A 150 -6.90 41.22 -4.33
CA TYR A 150 -7.41 40.40 -3.22
C TYR A 150 -8.84 40.70 -2.76
N SER A 151 -9.37 41.90 -3.04
CA SER A 151 -10.72 42.33 -2.62
C SER A 151 -11.84 41.99 -3.61
N PHE A 152 -11.58 41.14 -4.60
CA PHE A 152 -12.55 40.76 -5.62
C PHE A 152 -13.34 39.50 -5.23
N ASP A 153 -14.68 39.58 -5.27
CA ASP A 153 -15.60 38.46 -5.02
C ASP A 153 -16.38 38.15 -6.32
N TYR A 154 -16.01 37.08 -7.02
CA TYR A 154 -16.63 36.74 -8.31
C TYR A 154 -18.05 36.17 -8.09
N PRO A 155 -19.08 36.71 -8.76
CA PRO A 155 -20.45 36.23 -8.59
C PRO A 155 -20.67 34.90 -9.35
N LEU A 156 -20.39 33.78 -8.70
CA LEU A 156 -20.66 32.43 -9.23
C LEU A 156 -22.07 31.94 -8.87
N LYS A 157 -22.77 31.33 -9.84
CA LYS A 157 -24.09 30.71 -9.62
C LYS A 157 -24.04 29.38 -8.85
N ARG A 158 -22.87 28.75 -8.73
CA ARG A 158 -22.61 27.61 -7.85
C ARG A 158 -21.28 27.84 -7.17
N LEU A 159 -21.35 27.97 -5.86
CA LEU A 159 -20.22 28.27 -5.01
C LEU A 159 -19.61 26.97 -4.52
N HIS A 160 -18.27 26.90 -4.55
CA HIS A 160 -17.57 25.99 -3.67
C HIS A 160 -17.86 26.40 -2.22
N ARG A 161 -18.16 25.41 -1.38
CA ARG A 161 -17.85 25.47 0.04
C ARG A 161 -16.33 25.56 0.08
N SER A 162 -15.73 26.68 0.46
CA SER A 162 -14.32 26.62 0.84
C SER A 162 -14.26 25.52 1.91
N LYS A 163 -13.51 24.44 1.64
CA LYS A 163 -12.85 23.76 2.73
C LYS A 163 -11.75 24.74 3.11
N GLU A 164 -12.13 25.82 3.81
CA GLU A 164 -11.16 26.71 4.44
C GLU A 164 -10.19 25.81 5.21
N PRO A 165 -8.87 26.04 5.15
CA PRO A 165 -7.96 25.40 6.08
C PRO A 165 -8.38 25.89 7.47
N CYS A 166 -9.14 25.05 8.18
CA CYS A 166 -9.73 25.41 9.45
C CYS A 166 -8.61 25.70 10.46
N LYS A 167 -8.44 26.96 10.82
CA LYS A 167 -7.72 27.37 12.03
C LYS A 167 -8.66 27.14 13.23
N GLY A 168 -8.83 25.88 13.64
CA GLY A 168 -9.65 25.47 14.79
C GLY A 168 -10.38 24.14 14.61
N GLN A 169 -11.07 23.66 15.66
CA GLN A 169 -11.89 22.44 15.68
C GLN A 169 -13.10 22.57 14.75
N CYS A 170 -12.89 22.41 13.45
CA CYS A 170 -13.96 22.12 12.51
C CYS A 170 -14.18 20.61 12.50
N GLU A 171 -15.17 20.12 13.23
CA GLU A 171 -15.76 18.83 12.87
C GLU A 171 -16.46 19.00 11.51
N PRO A 172 -16.10 18.21 10.48
CA PRO A 172 -16.77 18.33 9.19
C PRO A 172 -18.22 17.90 9.38
N SER A 173 -19.13 18.86 9.28
CA SER A 173 -20.56 18.64 9.49
C SER A 173 -21.23 18.22 8.18
N ILE A 174 -21.86 17.04 8.21
CA ILE A 174 -22.71 16.52 7.14
C ILE A 174 -23.93 17.43 7.03
N LYS A 175 -24.30 17.82 5.81
CA LYS A 175 -25.49 18.65 5.59
C LYS A 175 -26.76 17.91 6.03
N PRO A 176 -27.75 18.58 6.67
CA PRO A 176 -28.98 17.93 7.12
C PRO A 176 -29.73 17.18 6.01
N GLU A 177 -29.67 17.67 4.77
CA GLU A 177 -30.30 17.02 3.62
C GLU A 177 -29.65 15.67 3.30
N ILE A 178 -28.33 15.57 3.45
CA ILE A 178 -27.57 14.33 3.21
C ILE A 178 -27.86 13.33 4.34
N LEU A 179 -27.90 13.78 5.59
CA LEU A 179 -28.31 12.95 6.73
C LEU A 179 -29.70 12.34 6.52
N THR A 180 -30.66 13.17 6.13
CA THR A 180 -32.03 12.72 5.82
C THR A 180 -32.05 11.72 4.66
N ALA A 181 -31.22 11.94 3.62
CA ALA A 181 -31.10 11.02 2.50
C ALA A 181 -30.52 9.66 2.94
N ILE A 182 -29.46 9.65 3.74
CA ILE A 182 -28.86 8.42 4.28
C ILE A 182 -29.87 7.64 5.12
N GLU A 183 -30.63 8.33 5.98
CA GLU A 183 -31.67 7.71 6.81
C GLU A 183 -32.78 7.07 5.95
N SER A 184 -33.10 7.66 4.79
CA SER A 184 -34.12 7.11 3.88
C SER A 184 -33.71 5.81 3.17
N LEU A 185 -32.41 5.47 3.17
CA LEU A 185 -31.88 4.27 2.52
C LEU A 185 -32.15 2.97 3.29
N ASN A 186 -32.65 3.04 4.55
CA ASN A 186 -32.91 1.88 5.41
C ASN A 186 -31.71 0.90 5.51
N LEU A 187 -30.49 1.44 5.54
CA LEU A 187 -29.26 0.67 5.74
C LEU A 187 -29.16 0.13 7.17
N SER A 188 -28.30 -0.88 7.38
CA SER A 188 -27.90 -1.28 8.73
C SER A 188 -27.22 -0.11 9.46
N ARG A 189 -27.16 -0.18 10.79
CA ARG A 189 -26.51 0.87 11.58
C ARG A 189 -25.05 1.07 11.17
N GLU A 190 -24.33 -0.03 10.99
CA GLU A 190 -22.92 -0.07 10.60
C GLU A 190 -22.71 0.54 9.21
N ALA A 191 -23.56 0.18 8.24
CA ALA A 191 -23.53 0.75 6.89
C ALA A 191 -23.86 2.25 6.89
N SER A 192 -24.86 2.68 7.67
CA SER A 192 -25.22 4.10 7.81
C SER A 192 -24.08 4.91 8.43
N ASP A 193 -23.46 4.38 9.49
CA ASP A 193 -22.34 5.04 10.18
C ASP A 193 -21.10 5.11 9.28
N LEU A 194 -20.80 4.05 8.50
CA LEU A 194 -19.73 4.08 7.52
C LEU A 194 -20.00 5.11 6.41
N LEU A 195 -21.21 5.12 5.84
CA LEU A 195 -21.57 6.06 4.78
C LEU A 195 -21.45 7.52 5.26
N LYS A 196 -21.85 7.80 6.52
CA LYS A 196 -21.65 9.12 7.14
C LYS A 196 -20.17 9.49 7.23
N LYS A 197 -19.30 8.56 7.64
CA LYS A 197 -17.85 8.80 7.70
C LYS A 197 -17.24 9.06 6.33
N LEU A 198 -17.67 8.34 5.29
CA LEU A 198 -17.24 8.58 3.91
C LEU A 198 -17.66 9.99 3.43
N GLN A 199 -18.85 10.47 3.79
CA GLN A 199 -19.32 11.83 3.45
C GLN A 199 -18.53 12.95 4.15
N VAL A 200 -17.87 12.65 5.27
CA VAL A 200 -17.07 13.58 6.06
C VAL A 200 -15.62 13.64 5.56
N SER A 201 -15.22 12.70 4.69
CA SER A 201 -13.88 12.60 4.11
C SER A 201 -13.41 13.91 3.51
N ASN A 202 -12.18 14.29 3.84
CA ASN A 202 -11.51 15.42 3.24
C ASN A 202 -10.76 15.05 1.96
N THR A 203 -10.46 13.77 1.77
CA THR A 203 -9.74 13.24 0.60
C THR A 203 -10.67 12.45 -0.32
N ASP A 204 -10.39 12.53 -1.62
CA ASP A 204 -11.10 11.80 -2.67
C ASP A 204 -10.88 10.27 -2.58
N ASP A 205 -9.70 9.86 -2.13
CA ASP A 205 -9.30 8.46 -1.95
C ASP A 205 -9.62 7.90 -0.57
N VAL A 206 -10.35 8.67 0.24
CA VAL A 206 -10.84 8.34 1.59
C VAL A 206 -9.74 7.89 2.56
N ARG A 207 -8.49 8.31 2.33
CA ARG A 207 -7.34 7.98 3.19
C ARG A 207 -7.47 8.50 4.61
N ASP A 208 -8.06 9.68 4.77
CA ASP A 208 -8.25 10.30 6.08
C ASP A 208 -9.31 9.59 6.93
N VAL A 209 -10.17 8.77 6.33
CA VAL A 209 -11.21 7.99 7.01
C VAL A 209 -11.01 6.48 6.90
N GLU A 210 -9.92 6.03 6.30
CA GLU A 210 -9.64 4.61 5.97
C GLU A 210 -9.71 3.68 7.18
N ARG A 211 -9.15 4.15 8.30
CA ARG A 211 -9.13 3.46 9.59
C ARG A 211 -10.50 3.03 10.11
N PHE A 212 -11.59 3.68 9.66
CA PHE A 212 -12.93 3.37 10.15
C PHE A 212 -13.57 2.14 9.50
N PHE A 213 -13.01 1.68 8.39
CA PHE A 213 -13.50 0.50 7.67
C PHE A 213 -12.45 -0.60 7.53
N ILE A 214 -11.20 -0.37 7.96
CA ILE A 214 -10.22 -1.45 8.15
C ILE A 214 -10.66 -2.33 9.33
N PRO A 215 -10.79 -3.66 9.16
CA PRO A 215 -11.14 -4.58 10.24
C PRO A 215 -10.04 -4.67 11.30
N SER A 216 -10.40 -5.13 12.51
CA SER A 216 -9.41 -5.32 13.57
C SER A 216 -8.41 -6.44 13.24
N ILE A 217 -7.27 -6.46 13.93
CA ILE A 217 -6.21 -7.46 13.75
C ILE A 217 -6.74 -8.87 14.04
N GLU A 218 -7.66 -9.03 15.00
CA GLU A 218 -8.31 -10.31 15.28
C GLU A 218 -9.12 -10.78 14.07
N VAL A 219 -9.90 -9.89 13.46
CA VAL A 219 -10.72 -10.22 12.29
C VAL A 219 -9.84 -10.61 11.10
N THR A 220 -8.78 -9.85 10.82
CA THR A 220 -7.87 -10.17 9.70
C THR A 220 -7.00 -11.41 10.00
N SER A 221 -6.70 -11.69 11.26
CA SER A 221 -6.02 -12.92 11.69
C SER A 221 -6.92 -14.16 11.56
N ASP A 222 -8.21 -14.06 11.85
CA ASP A 222 -9.10 -15.22 11.83
C ASP A 222 -9.64 -15.46 10.43
N TYR A 223 -10.09 -14.40 9.75
CA TYR A 223 -10.79 -14.43 8.47
C TYR A 223 -9.96 -13.94 7.29
N GLY A 224 -8.66 -13.69 7.49
CA GLY A 224 -7.74 -13.35 6.39
C GLY A 224 -7.59 -14.46 5.36
N MET A 225 -7.05 -14.09 4.18
CA MET A 225 -6.90 -14.98 3.02
C MET A 225 -6.23 -16.33 3.38
N PRO A 226 -6.92 -17.48 3.23
CA PRO A 226 -6.34 -18.80 3.49
C PRO A 226 -5.24 -19.18 2.49
N PHE A 227 -4.34 -20.07 2.90
CA PHE A 227 -3.18 -20.52 2.11
C PHE A 227 -3.62 -21.12 0.77
N ASP A 228 -4.53 -22.10 0.81
CA ASP A 228 -5.03 -22.80 -0.39
C ASP A 228 -5.78 -21.87 -1.37
N ASN A 229 -6.23 -20.71 -0.89
CA ASN A 229 -6.92 -19.70 -1.70
C ASN A 229 -5.96 -18.65 -2.28
N LEU A 230 -4.74 -18.53 -1.75
CA LEU A 230 -3.74 -17.57 -2.20
C LEU A 230 -2.65 -18.25 -3.04
N ILE A 231 -2.15 -19.40 -2.61
CA ILE A 231 -1.03 -20.13 -3.21
C ILE A 231 -1.56 -21.44 -3.81
N LEU A 232 -1.77 -21.44 -5.12
CA LEU A 232 -2.29 -22.60 -5.85
C LEU A 232 -1.21 -23.67 -6.12
N SER A 233 0.04 -23.24 -6.24
CA SER A 233 1.18 -24.13 -6.45
C SER A 233 2.47 -23.41 -6.07
N CYS A 234 3.35 -24.14 -5.40
CA CYS A 234 4.65 -23.66 -4.95
C CYS A 234 5.71 -24.73 -5.24
N SER A 235 6.78 -24.35 -5.93
CA SER A 235 7.94 -25.21 -6.15
C SER A 235 9.23 -24.41 -6.03
N TYR A 236 10.26 -25.03 -5.46
CA TYR A 236 11.62 -24.48 -5.43
C TYR A 236 12.52 -25.42 -6.22
N GLY A 237 12.94 -24.96 -7.41
CA GLY A 237 13.54 -25.86 -8.39
C GLY A 237 12.57 -27.00 -8.76
N PRO A 238 13.00 -28.27 -8.76
CA PRO A 238 12.13 -29.40 -9.11
C PRO A 238 11.24 -29.88 -7.95
N GLU A 239 11.49 -29.43 -6.71
CA GLU A 239 10.81 -29.94 -5.53
C GLU A 239 9.60 -29.06 -5.16
N PRO A 240 8.49 -29.65 -4.70
CA PRO A 240 7.41 -28.87 -4.10
C PRO A 240 7.92 -28.15 -2.83
N CYS A 241 7.37 -26.97 -2.55
CA CYS A 241 7.71 -26.26 -1.31
C CYS A 241 7.29 -27.09 -0.09
N LYS A 242 8.10 -27.02 0.98
CA LYS A 242 7.68 -27.44 2.32
C LYS A 242 6.64 -26.46 2.89
N ASP A 243 6.03 -26.83 4.01
CA ASP A 243 5.05 -25.99 4.70
C ASP A 243 5.59 -24.57 4.94
N MET A 244 4.85 -23.58 4.44
CA MET A 244 5.17 -22.16 4.62
C MET A 244 4.67 -21.70 5.99
N VAL A 245 5.42 -20.79 6.61
CA VAL A 245 5.06 -20.23 7.93
C VAL A 245 4.01 -19.13 7.75
N THR A 246 2.93 -19.18 8.52
CA THR A 246 1.93 -18.10 8.52
C THR A 246 2.46 -16.90 9.30
N LEU A 247 2.39 -15.72 8.70
CA LEU A 247 2.69 -14.43 9.31
C LEU A 247 1.38 -13.63 9.41
N TYR A 248 1.10 -13.10 10.60
CA TYR A 248 -0.05 -12.24 10.84
C TYR A 248 0.39 -10.78 10.78
N SER A 249 0.13 -10.14 9.65
CA SER A 249 0.43 -8.74 9.39
C SER A 249 -0.74 -7.84 9.85
N PRO A 250 -0.50 -6.81 10.66
CA PRO A 250 -1.51 -5.80 10.99
C PRO A 250 -2.03 -5.04 9.77
N THR A 251 -1.22 -4.96 8.70
CA THR A 251 -1.55 -4.23 7.47
C THR A 251 -2.18 -5.12 6.41
N TYR A 252 -1.78 -6.39 6.30
CA TYR A 252 -2.20 -7.28 5.19
C TYR A 252 -2.96 -8.54 5.64
N GLY A 253 -3.20 -8.74 6.94
CA GLY A 253 -3.81 -9.95 7.48
C GLY A 253 -2.86 -11.16 7.38
N LYS A 254 -3.35 -12.31 6.89
CA LYS A 254 -2.52 -13.51 6.73
C LYS A 254 -1.58 -13.40 5.53
N CYS A 255 -0.30 -13.60 5.80
CA CYS A 255 0.75 -13.78 4.81
C CYS A 255 1.43 -15.15 5.02
N TYR A 256 2.12 -15.63 3.99
CA TYR A 256 2.80 -16.92 4.03
C TYR A 256 4.26 -16.77 3.62
N MET A 257 5.16 -17.27 4.48
CA MET A 257 6.60 -17.11 4.34
C MET A 257 7.24 -18.42 3.87
N PHE A 258 7.84 -18.38 2.69
CA PHE A 258 8.74 -19.43 2.23
C PHE A 258 10.12 -19.19 2.83
N ASN A 259 10.76 -20.26 3.30
CA ASN A 259 12.14 -20.26 3.79
C ASN A 259 12.41 -19.34 5.00
N TYR A 260 11.37 -18.99 5.77
CA TYR A 260 11.54 -18.40 7.09
C TYR A 260 11.95 -19.48 8.09
N VAL A 261 13.01 -19.23 8.84
CA VAL A 261 13.56 -20.16 9.85
C VAL A 261 13.56 -19.57 11.26
N GLY A 262 13.18 -18.31 11.42
CA GLY A 262 13.20 -17.63 12.72
C GLY A 262 14.62 -17.32 13.21
N ASN A 263 14.73 -17.03 14.51
CA ASN A 263 15.97 -16.55 15.13
C ASN A 263 17.13 -17.56 14.96
N PHE A 264 18.35 -17.05 14.77
CA PHE A 264 19.63 -17.77 14.67
C PHE A 264 19.87 -18.90 15.69
N ASN A 265 19.20 -18.87 16.84
CA ASN A 265 19.35 -19.86 17.90
C ASN A 265 18.57 -21.16 17.65
N ASP A 266 17.57 -21.15 16.75
CA ASP A 266 16.84 -22.35 16.38
C ASP A 266 17.62 -23.12 15.30
N LYS A 267 18.48 -24.05 15.75
CA LYS A 267 19.40 -24.82 14.89
C LYS A 267 18.71 -25.98 14.16
N ASP A 268 17.43 -26.22 14.41
CA ASP A 268 16.78 -27.45 13.95
C ASP A 268 16.42 -27.40 12.46
N THR A 269 16.29 -26.21 11.85
CA THR A 269 15.99 -26.08 10.42
C THR A 269 16.79 -24.96 9.75
N PRO A 270 17.94 -25.24 9.10
CA PRO A 270 18.69 -24.21 8.37
C PRO A 270 17.93 -23.72 7.13
N PRO A 271 18.14 -22.47 6.68
CA PRO A 271 17.55 -21.98 5.44
C PRO A 271 17.92 -22.86 4.24
N VAL A 272 16.97 -23.00 3.32
CA VAL A 272 17.21 -23.58 2.01
C VAL A 272 18.29 -22.76 1.32
N LYS A 273 19.29 -23.46 0.77
CA LYS A 273 20.41 -22.85 0.06
C LYS A 273 20.08 -22.62 -1.41
N ILE A 274 20.70 -21.62 -2.01
CA ILE A 274 20.61 -21.39 -3.46
C ILE A 274 21.09 -22.65 -4.20
N VAL A 275 20.25 -23.16 -5.11
CA VAL A 275 20.63 -24.25 -6.01
C VAL A 275 21.89 -23.84 -6.77
N LYS A 276 22.84 -24.77 -6.98
CA LYS A 276 24.16 -24.51 -7.62
C LYS A 276 24.11 -23.84 -9.01
N GLN A 277 22.93 -23.66 -9.60
CA GLN A 277 22.69 -22.99 -10.87
C GLN A 277 21.70 -21.85 -10.69
N ALA A 278 22.11 -20.64 -11.07
CA ALA A 278 21.21 -19.51 -11.16
C ALA A 278 20.27 -19.67 -12.37
N GLY A 279 19.02 -19.23 -12.23
CA GLY A 279 18.06 -19.20 -13.34
C GLY A 279 16.62 -19.45 -12.89
N ARG A 280 15.67 -19.01 -13.72
CA ARG A 280 14.24 -19.05 -13.42
C ARG A 280 13.66 -20.45 -13.11
N MET A 281 14.29 -21.50 -13.63
CA MET A 281 13.85 -22.89 -13.43
C MET A 281 14.37 -23.51 -12.12
N HIS A 282 15.33 -22.84 -11.47
CA HIS A 282 15.96 -23.31 -10.22
C HIS A 282 15.62 -22.43 -9.02
N GLY A 283 14.82 -21.38 -9.22
CA GLY A 283 14.32 -20.50 -8.16
C GLY A 283 12.96 -20.94 -7.63
N LEU A 284 12.36 -20.06 -6.83
CA LEU A 284 10.99 -20.19 -6.35
C LEU A 284 10.01 -19.87 -7.48
N GLN A 285 9.06 -20.78 -7.71
CA GLN A 285 7.98 -20.62 -8.67
C GLN A 285 6.65 -20.71 -7.92
N LEU A 286 5.83 -19.68 -8.07
CA LEU A 286 4.54 -19.55 -7.41
C LEU A 286 3.46 -19.35 -8.46
N TYR A 287 2.34 -20.05 -8.28
CA TYR A 287 1.08 -19.74 -8.93
C TYR A 287 0.13 -19.21 -7.86
N LEU A 288 -0.24 -17.94 -8.01
CA LEU A 288 -0.98 -17.21 -6.99
C LEU A 288 -2.39 -16.90 -7.49
N GLN A 289 -3.34 -16.83 -6.57
CA GLN A 289 -4.73 -16.50 -6.84
C GLN A 289 -5.08 -15.17 -6.17
N ALA A 290 -5.44 -14.19 -7.01
CA ALA A 290 -5.99 -12.91 -6.58
C ALA A 290 -7.17 -12.56 -7.49
N ARG A 291 -8.39 -12.60 -6.93
CA ARG A 291 -9.63 -12.40 -7.69
C ARG A 291 -10.32 -11.12 -7.28
N ARG A 292 -10.80 -10.37 -8.27
CA ARG A 292 -11.62 -9.18 -8.04
C ARG A 292 -12.96 -9.52 -7.36
N ASN A 293 -13.58 -10.64 -7.73
CA ASN A 293 -14.86 -11.05 -7.15
C ASN A 293 -14.76 -11.45 -5.65
N ASP A 294 -13.55 -11.66 -5.14
CA ASP A 294 -13.31 -11.98 -3.74
C ASP A 294 -13.09 -10.73 -2.87
N THR A 295 -13.02 -9.53 -3.46
CA THR A 295 -12.73 -8.32 -2.68
C THR A 295 -14.00 -7.64 -2.21
N LEU A 296 -13.97 -7.12 -0.99
CA LEU A 296 -15.00 -6.20 -0.51
C LEU A 296 -14.69 -4.77 -1.01
N PRO A 297 -15.68 -4.01 -1.52
CA PRO A 297 -15.47 -2.78 -2.27
C PRO A 297 -14.66 -1.67 -1.57
N LEU A 298 -14.68 -1.62 -0.25
CA LEU A 298 -14.00 -0.59 0.55
C LEU A 298 -12.76 -1.10 1.30
N LEU A 299 -12.53 -2.41 1.36
CA LEU A 299 -11.45 -2.95 2.19
C LEU A 299 -10.07 -2.85 1.55
N THR A 300 -10.00 -2.72 0.24
CA THR A 300 -8.73 -2.64 -0.47
C THR A 300 -8.84 -1.72 -1.67
N ARG A 301 -7.81 -0.88 -1.85
CA ARG A 301 -7.65 -0.05 -3.05
C ARG A 301 -6.96 -0.81 -4.18
N ASP A 302 -6.11 -1.77 -3.82
CA ASP A 302 -5.22 -2.45 -4.74
C ASP A 302 -5.60 -3.92 -4.90
N LEU A 303 -5.63 -4.38 -6.14
CA LEU A 303 -5.91 -5.78 -6.45
C LEU A 303 -4.62 -6.50 -6.81
N GLY A 304 -4.37 -7.62 -6.13
CA GLY A 304 -3.19 -8.45 -6.40
C GLY A 304 -2.64 -9.11 -5.16
N VAL A 305 -1.34 -9.36 -5.22
CA VAL A 305 -0.55 -9.96 -4.15
C VAL A 305 0.70 -9.14 -3.94
N ARG A 306 1.16 -9.08 -2.70
CA ARG A 306 2.40 -8.40 -2.34
C ARG A 306 3.47 -9.43 -2.01
N ILE A 307 4.64 -9.27 -2.61
CA ILE A 307 5.80 -10.14 -2.44
C ILE A 307 6.89 -9.37 -1.71
N VAL A 308 7.37 -9.90 -0.59
CA VAL A 308 8.45 -9.32 0.20
C VAL A 308 9.61 -10.30 0.27
N VAL A 309 10.80 -9.86 -0.13
CA VAL A 309 12.04 -10.65 -0.06
C VAL A 309 12.85 -10.14 1.11
N HIS A 310 13.22 -11.03 2.04
CA HIS A 310 13.89 -10.64 3.29
C HIS A 310 14.84 -11.74 3.79
N ASP A 311 15.58 -11.45 4.87
CA ASP A 311 16.46 -12.43 5.50
C ASP A 311 15.60 -13.59 6.05
N PRO A 312 16.00 -14.86 5.84
CA PRO A 312 15.34 -16.03 6.43
C PRO A 312 15.05 -15.95 7.93
N ARG A 313 15.77 -15.11 8.66
CA ARG A 313 15.74 -15.02 10.12
C ARG A 313 15.02 -13.78 10.64
N SER A 314 14.66 -12.84 9.76
CA SER A 314 13.93 -11.64 10.14
C SER A 314 12.46 -11.76 9.77
N ILE A 315 11.60 -11.03 10.49
CA ILE A 315 10.21 -10.84 10.10
C ILE A 315 10.15 -9.63 9.16
N PRO A 316 9.47 -9.70 8.02
CA PRO A 316 9.38 -8.56 7.13
C PRO A 316 8.35 -7.54 7.62
N ILE A 317 8.69 -6.25 7.54
CA ILE A 317 7.71 -5.16 7.59
C ILE A 317 7.10 -5.02 6.20
N ALA A 318 6.05 -5.80 5.95
CA ALA A 318 5.43 -5.86 4.62
C ALA A 318 4.90 -4.50 4.14
N SER A 319 4.52 -3.59 5.03
CA SER A 319 4.05 -2.24 4.65
C SER A 319 5.14 -1.34 4.06
N GLU A 320 6.41 -1.56 4.42
CA GLU A 320 7.54 -0.74 3.97
C GLU A 320 8.20 -1.33 2.73
N ASN A 321 8.46 -2.63 2.76
CA ASN A 321 9.20 -3.32 1.70
C ASN A 321 8.28 -4.29 0.95
N GLY A 322 8.39 -4.32 -0.37
CA GLY A 322 7.67 -5.30 -1.19
C GLY A 322 7.38 -4.83 -2.61
N VAL A 323 7.03 -5.80 -3.45
CA VAL A 323 6.61 -5.60 -4.83
C VAL A 323 5.19 -6.14 -4.99
N ASP A 324 4.30 -5.30 -5.49
CA ASP A 324 2.93 -5.69 -5.77
C ASP A 324 2.83 -6.29 -7.19
N ILE A 325 2.21 -7.47 -7.28
CA ILE A 325 2.02 -8.21 -8.53
C ILE A 325 0.54 -8.17 -8.89
N ARG A 326 0.26 -7.58 -10.06
CA ARG A 326 -1.09 -7.44 -10.60
C ARG A 326 -1.65 -8.81 -11.05
N PRO A 327 -2.94 -9.08 -10.81
CA PRO A 327 -3.62 -10.25 -11.36
C PRO A 327 -3.50 -10.31 -12.89
N GLY A 328 -3.26 -11.51 -13.42
CA GLY A 328 -3.14 -11.73 -14.86
C GLY A 328 -1.75 -11.48 -15.43
N ASP A 329 -0.76 -11.13 -14.61
CA ASP A 329 0.64 -11.03 -15.03
C ASP A 329 1.44 -12.30 -14.66
N MET A 330 2.36 -12.70 -15.53
CA MET A 330 3.45 -13.62 -15.26
C MET A 330 4.69 -12.79 -14.94
N ALA A 331 4.95 -12.58 -13.65
CA ALA A 331 6.07 -11.78 -13.15
C ALA A 331 7.33 -12.63 -12.92
N SER A 332 8.50 -12.01 -13.13
CA SER A 332 9.82 -12.55 -12.82
C SER A 332 10.57 -11.53 -11.99
N ILE A 333 10.92 -11.91 -10.77
CA ILE A 333 11.66 -11.09 -9.81
C ILE A 333 13.08 -11.68 -9.73
N SER A 334 14.06 -10.93 -10.23
CA SER A 334 15.46 -11.23 -10.04
C SER A 334 15.92 -10.61 -8.73
N VAL A 335 16.65 -11.37 -7.93
CA VAL A 335 17.11 -10.96 -6.60
C VAL A 335 18.64 -10.91 -6.59
N GLU A 336 19.19 -9.78 -6.17
CA GLU A 336 20.62 -9.58 -5.93
C GLU A 336 20.87 -9.47 -4.42
N TYR A 337 21.76 -10.31 -3.89
CA TYR A 337 22.13 -10.32 -2.48
C TYR A 337 23.24 -9.30 -2.24
N MET A 338 22.99 -8.38 -1.30
CA MET A 338 23.99 -7.42 -0.84
C MET A 338 24.21 -7.58 0.66
N GLN A 339 25.48 -7.56 1.07
CA GLN A 339 25.87 -7.54 2.48
C GLN A 339 26.71 -6.31 2.76
N ILE A 340 26.24 -5.49 3.70
CA ILE A 340 26.93 -4.29 4.16
C ILE A 340 27.53 -4.57 5.53
N ASN A 341 28.84 -4.36 5.68
CA ASN A 341 29.54 -4.45 6.95
C ASN A 341 30.09 -3.07 7.33
N ARG A 342 29.57 -2.48 8.40
CA ARG A 342 29.99 -1.20 8.95
C ARG A 342 31.00 -1.44 10.08
N LEU A 343 32.03 -0.58 10.16
CA LEU A 343 33.13 -0.75 11.11
C LEU A 343 32.75 -0.46 12.58
N GLY A 344 31.63 0.24 12.83
CA GLY A 344 31.27 0.69 14.18
C GLY A 344 32.29 1.67 14.78
N GLN A 345 32.27 1.84 16.10
CA GLN A 345 33.13 2.81 16.78
C GLN A 345 34.62 2.43 16.65
N PRO A 346 35.54 3.41 16.49
CA PRO A 346 35.33 4.86 16.45
C PRO A 346 34.93 5.45 15.08
N TRP A 347 34.81 4.64 14.03
CA TRP A 347 34.55 5.12 12.66
C TRP A 347 33.09 5.49 12.39
N GLY A 348 32.16 5.02 13.23
CA GLY A 348 30.74 5.36 13.17
C GLY A 348 29.95 4.72 14.32
N ILE A 349 28.64 4.91 14.33
CA ILE A 349 27.72 4.28 15.28
C ILE A 349 26.88 3.26 14.50
N CYS A 350 26.87 2.01 14.95
CA CYS A 350 26.00 0.97 14.43
C CYS A 350 25.62 0.01 15.56
N ALA A 351 24.44 -0.61 15.46
CA ALA A 351 23.98 -1.62 16.40
C ALA A 351 24.49 -3.01 16.01
N GLN A 352 25.00 -3.79 16.97
CA GLN A 352 25.27 -5.21 16.76
C GLN A 352 24.04 -6.05 17.12
N ASP A 353 23.90 -7.21 16.46
CA ASP A 353 22.92 -8.23 16.86
C ASP A 353 23.07 -8.56 18.35
N GLY A 354 21.96 -8.71 19.06
CA GLY A 354 21.90 -9.03 20.49
C GLY A 354 22.23 -7.87 21.42
N GLN A 355 22.58 -6.68 20.90
CA GLN A 355 22.72 -5.49 21.75
C GLN A 355 21.35 -4.93 22.11
N VAL A 356 21.05 -4.98 23.41
CA VAL A 356 19.90 -4.28 23.99
C VAL A 356 20.20 -2.78 23.92
N LEU A 357 19.62 -2.09 22.92
CA LEU A 357 19.58 -0.63 22.91
C LEU A 357 18.69 -0.12 24.04
N VAL A 358 18.79 1.17 24.39
CA VAL A 358 18.06 1.83 25.50
C VAL A 358 16.55 1.58 25.48
N ASN A 359 15.99 1.20 24.32
CA ASN A 359 14.58 0.89 24.12
C ASN A 359 14.20 -0.60 24.27
N ASN A 360 15.12 -1.48 24.70
CA ASN A 360 14.86 -2.86 25.08
C ASN A 360 14.29 -3.75 23.95
N TYR A 361 14.72 -3.53 22.71
CA TYR A 361 14.39 -4.43 21.59
C TYR A 361 15.37 -5.61 21.54
N SER A 362 14.83 -6.84 21.45
CA SER A 362 15.57 -8.10 21.40
C SER A 362 15.10 -8.89 20.17
N GLY A 363 15.47 -8.41 18.99
CA GLY A 363 15.34 -9.13 17.73
C GLY A 363 16.73 -9.46 17.19
N ASP A 364 17.00 -10.74 16.95
CA ASP A 364 18.19 -11.19 16.23
C ASP A 364 17.73 -11.82 14.90
N PRO A 365 18.08 -11.23 13.73
CA PRO A 365 18.97 -10.07 13.55
C PRO A 365 18.33 -8.72 13.92
N TYR A 366 19.16 -7.72 14.25
CA TYR A 366 18.70 -6.35 14.44
C TYR A 366 18.32 -5.70 13.10
N VAL A 367 17.08 -5.19 13.02
CA VAL A 367 16.57 -4.44 11.86
C VAL A 367 16.20 -3.02 12.31
N GLN A 368 16.74 -2.01 11.62
CA GLN A 368 16.56 -0.62 12.02
C GLN A 368 15.09 -0.17 12.02
N SER A 369 14.33 -0.49 10.96
CA SER A 369 12.92 -0.06 10.88
C SER A 369 12.01 -0.76 11.90
N GLU A 370 12.38 -1.96 12.37
CA GLU A 370 11.69 -2.61 13.49
C GLU A 370 11.92 -1.84 14.81
N CYS A 371 13.15 -1.36 15.04
CA CYS A 371 13.47 -0.49 16.19
C CYS A 371 12.66 0.81 16.14
N GLU A 372 12.61 1.47 14.98
CA GLU A 372 11.88 2.74 14.80
C GLU A 372 10.39 2.56 15.03
N SER A 373 9.78 1.55 14.38
CA SER A 373 8.37 1.21 14.57
C SER A 373 8.05 0.90 16.03
N PHE A 374 8.90 0.11 16.70
CA PHE A 374 8.72 -0.24 18.10
C PHE A 374 8.84 0.97 19.03
N CYS A 375 9.84 1.84 18.81
CA CYS A 375 10.04 3.08 19.57
C CYS A 375 8.81 4.00 19.48
N ILE A 376 8.33 4.27 18.27
CA ILE A 376 7.14 5.10 18.05
C ILE A 376 5.92 4.48 18.75
N ASN A 377 5.74 3.16 18.63
CA ASN A 377 4.60 2.49 19.24
C ASN A 377 4.69 2.45 20.79
N GLN A 378 5.90 2.41 21.35
CA GLN A 378 6.08 2.60 22.80
C GLN A 378 5.64 3.99 23.25
N GLU A 379 5.98 5.04 22.51
CA GLU A 379 5.55 6.40 22.84
C GLU A 379 4.02 6.56 22.72
N ILE A 380 3.41 5.96 21.70
CA ILE A 380 1.95 5.89 21.57
C ILE A 380 1.36 5.18 22.80
N PHE A 381 1.90 4.04 23.21
CA PHE A 381 1.39 3.33 24.39
C PHE A 381 1.55 4.16 25.67
N LYS A 382 2.69 4.82 25.88
CA LYS A 382 2.93 5.66 27.07
C LYS A 382 1.95 6.83 27.17
N ARG A 383 1.61 7.47 26.04
CA ARG A 383 0.76 8.67 26.03
C ARG A 383 -0.73 8.37 25.85
N CYS A 384 -1.06 7.37 25.03
CA CYS A 384 -2.43 7.04 24.62
C CYS A 384 -2.99 5.78 25.29
N GLY A 385 -2.15 4.94 25.92
CA GLY A 385 -2.57 3.73 26.65
C GLY A 385 -2.87 2.51 25.78
N CYS A 386 -2.56 2.57 24.48
CA CYS A 386 -2.85 1.54 23.48
C CYS A 386 -1.75 1.50 22.41
N TYR A 387 -1.69 0.41 21.64
CA TYR A 387 -0.78 0.28 20.50
C TYR A 387 -1.51 0.59 19.19
N HIS A 388 -0.87 1.36 18.31
CA HIS A 388 -1.46 1.66 17.00
C HIS A 388 -1.11 0.56 15.98
N PRO A 389 -2.09 0.01 15.21
CA PRO A 389 -1.85 -1.07 14.25
C PRO A 389 -0.75 -0.80 13.23
N ARG A 390 -0.63 0.44 12.76
CA ARG A 390 0.38 0.87 11.76
C ARG A 390 1.83 0.55 12.16
N TYR A 391 2.15 0.62 13.45
CA TYR A 391 3.51 0.43 13.97
C TYR A 391 3.65 -0.87 14.76
N LEU A 392 2.65 -1.77 14.67
CA LEU A 392 2.76 -3.09 15.28
C LEU A 392 3.58 -4.01 14.37
N PRO A 393 4.56 -4.74 14.93
CA PRO A 393 5.25 -5.76 14.15
C PRO A 393 4.26 -6.85 13.75
N ALA A 394 4.50 -7.45 12.59
CA ALA A 394 3.85 -8.69 12.25
C ALA A 394 4.31 -9.80 13.20
N VAL A 395 3.43 -10.75 13.50
CA VAL A 395 3.71 -11.82 14.46
C VAL A 395 3.44 -13.18 13.85
N VAL A 396 4.23 -14.17 14.23
CA VAL A 396 3.98 -15.59 13.87
C VAL A 396 2.96 -16.24 14.81
N THR A 397 2.77 -15.66 16.00
CA THR A 397 1.76 -16.05 16.98
C THR A 397 0.92 -14.84 17.35
N PRO A 398 -0.41 -14.85 17.16
CA PRO A 398 -1.28 -13.74 17.53
C PRO A 398 -1.22 -13.46 19.04
N GLU A 399 -0.59 -12.36 19.44
CA GLU A 399 -0.59 -11.88 20.83
C GLU A 399 -1.71 -10.87 21.04
N ARG A 400 -2.40 -10.98 22.18
CA ARG A 400 -3.43 -9.99 22.57
C ARG A 400 -2.76 -8.75 23.15
N LYS A 401 -2.57 -7.73 22.32
CA LYS A 401 -2.16 -6.38 22.75
C LYS A 401 -3.40 -5.49 22.87
N VAL A 402 -3.34 -4.46 23.72
CA VAL A 402 -4.38 -3.43 23.78
C VAL A 402 -4.24 -2.55 22.55
N ILE A 403 -5.07 -2.79 21.53
CA ILE A 403 -5.07 -2.05 20.27
C ILE A 403 -5.90 -0.79 20.42
N CYS A 404 -5.40 0.33 19.89
CA CYS A 404 -6.17 1.57 19.88
C CYS A 404 -7.47 1.37 19.09
N VAL A 405 -8.59 1.72 19.71
CA VAL A 405 -9.90 1.76 19.09
C VAL A 405 -10.08 3.17 18.55
N THR A 406 -10.36 3.32 17.26
CA THR A 406 -10.44 4.61 16.57
C THR A 406 -11.65 5.44 17.05
N ASN A 407 -11.55 6.02 18.25
CA ASN A 407 -12.37 7.10 18.75
C ASN A 407 -11.60 8.42 18.58
N SER A 408 -12.31 9.54 18.62
CA SER A 408 -11.72 10.87 18.36
C SER A 408 -10.56 11.23 19.30
N THR A 409 -10.56 10.69 20.52
CA THR A 409 -9.53 10.96 21.54
C THR A 409 -8.22 10.20 21.29
N GLU A 410 -8.29 8.89 21.02
CA GLU A 410 -7.12 8.06 20.73
C GLU A 410 -6.49 8.47 19.39
N ASP A 411 -7.33 8.82 18.41
CA ASP A 411 -6.88 9.33 17.11
C ASP A 411 -6.12 10.65 17.22
N SER A 412 -6.63 11.59 18.01
CA SER A 412 -5.95 12.87 18.26
C SER A 412 -4.61 12.66 18.98
N CYS A 413 -4.58 11.75 19.95
CA CYS A 413 -3.35 11.38 20.66
C CYS A 413 -2.31 10.76 19.71
N PHE A 414 -2.72 9.80 18.89
CA PHE A 414 -1.87 9.19 17.87
C PHE A 414 -1.26 10.22 16.92
N MET A 415 -2.08 11.12 16.37
CA MET A 415 -1.62 12.16 15.45
C MET A 415 -0.62 13.11 16.12
N SER A 416 -0.81 13.42 17.41
CA SER A 416 0.16 14.21 18.18
C SER A 416 1.51 13.51 18.32
N VAL A 417 1.54 12.20 18.59
CA VAL A 417 2.80 11.45 18.71
C VAL A 417 3.53 11.38 17.37
N VAL A 418 2.80 11.14 16.27
CA VAL A 418 3.39 11.12 14.93
C VAL A 418 4.00 12.48 14.58
N HIS A 419 3.28 13.57 14.83
CA HIS A 419 3.80 14.91 14.62
C HIS A 419 5.04 15.21 15.48
N ASP A 420 5.04 14.81 16.75
CA ASP A 420 6.20 14.98 17.63
C ASP A 420 7.41 14.14 17.18
N THR A 421 7.17 12.98 16.57
CA THR A 421 8.21 12.15 15.94
C THR A 421 8.77 12.85 14.70
N ASP A 422 7.90 13.32 13.79
CA ASP A 422 8.31 13.98 12.54
C ASP A 422 9.07 15.30 12.78
N SER A 423 8.72 16.01 13.86
CA SER A 423 9.39 17.24 14.31
C SER A 423 10.69 17.00 15.10
N GLY A 424 11.02 15.75 15.42
CA GLY A 424 12.20 15.37 16.20
C GLY A 424 12.08 15.63 17.71
N THR A 425 10.86 15.87 18.23
CA THR A 425 10.59 16.00 19.67
C THR A 425 10.62 14.63 20.37
N VAL A 426 10.16 13.58 19.68
CA VAL A 426 10.37 12.19 20.07
C VAL A 426 11.64 11.69 19.39
N ASP A 427 12.66 11.38 20.19
CA ASP A 427 13.94 10.87 19.70
C ASP A 427 13.99 9.34 19.80
N CYS A 428 14.09 8.66 18.66
CA CYS A 428 14.22 7.22 18.56
C CYS A 428 15.67 6.85 18.21
N ASP A 429 16.44 6.45 19.21
CA ASP A 429 17.83 5.99 19.04
C ASP A 429 17.88 4.59 18.40
N CYS A 430 17.76 4.57 17.07
CA CYS A 430 17.79 3.37 16.23
C CYS A 430 18.91 3.50 15.19
N PRO A 431 20.19 3.32 15.58
CA PRO A 431 21.30 3.38 14.65
C PRO A 431 21.23 2.24 13.62
N PRO A 432 21.90 2.35 12.46
CA PRO A 432 21.89 1.30 11.46
C PRO A 432 22.61 0.03 11.95
N PRO A 433 22.25 -1.17 11.45
CA PRO A 433 22.94 -2.41 11.79
C PRO A 433 24.42 -2.38 11.36
N CYS A 434 25.31 -2.95 12.19
CA CYS A 434 26.71 -3.12 11.82
C CYS A 434 26.87 -4.15 10.70
N ARG A 435 26.03 -5.18 10.69
CA ARG A 435 25.95 -6.16 9.61
C ARG A 435 24.54 -6.17 9.06
N GLU A 436 24.40 -5.72 7.82
CA GLU A 436 23.11 -5.62 7.14
C GLU A 436 23.09 -6.52 5.93
N ILE A 437 21.98 -7.21 5.72
CA ILE A 437 21.70 -7.99 4.52
C ILE A 437 20.52 -7.33 3.82
N THR A 438 20.71 -6.93 2.57
CA THR A 438 19.68 -6.33 1.74
C THR A 438 19.55 -7.09 0.42
N TYR A 439 18.35 -7.01 -0.17
CA TYR A 439 18.02 -7.69 -1.41
C TYR A 439 17.56 -6.66 -2.44
N GLU A 440 18.36 -6.45 -3.49
CA GLU A 440 17.93 -5.61 -4.62
C GLU A 440 17.07 -6.43 -5.57
N LEU A 441 15.93 -5.84 -5.97
CA LEU A 441 14.94 -6.52 -6.80
C LEU A 441 14.86 -5.87 -8.18
N THR A 442 15.05 -6.69 -9.23
CA THR A 442 14.74 -6.29 -10.60
C THR A 442 13.51 -7.06 -11.07
N THR A 443 12.46 -6.34 -11.44
CA THR A 443 11.17 -6.94 -11.83
C THR A 443 10.98 -6.87 -13.34
N SER A 444 10.39 -7.92 -13.90
CA SER A 444 9.92 -7.94 -15.28
C SER A 444 8.61 -8.72 -15.34
N ALA A 445 7.71 -8.34 -16.23
CA ALA A 445 6.41 -8.97 -16.33
C ALA A 445 6.01 -9.18 -17.80
N SER A 446 5.18 -10.19 -18.00
CA SER A 446 4.47 -10.45 -19.25
C SER A 446 3.02 -10.80 -18.92
N GLN A 447 2.12 -10.70 -19.89
CA GLN A 447 0.75 -11.13 -19.66
C GLN A 447 0.68 -12.66 -19.48
N LEU A 448 -0.02 -13.12 -18.46
CA LEU A 448 -0.36 -14.54 -18.29
C LEU A 448 -1.23 -14.98 -19.47
N ASN A 449 -0.93 -16.12 -20.09
CA ASN A 449 -1.76 -16.67 -21.16
C ASN A 449 -2.94 -17.47 -20.54
N PRO A 450 -4.17 -16.92 -20.47
CA PRO A 450 -5.28 -17.60 -19.83
C PRO A 450 -5.69 -18.88 -20.56
N ASP A 451 -5.54 -18.93 -21.89
CA ASP A 451 -5.95 -20.08 -22.71
C ASP A 451 -5.07 -21.30 -22.45
N PHE A 452 -3.77 -21.08 -22.19
CA PHE A 452 -2.87 -22.14 -21.76
C PHE A 452 -3.38 -22.80 -20.47
N PHE A 453 -3.66 -22.00 -19.44
CA PHE A 453 -4.12 -22.55 -18.15
C PHE A 453 -5.54 -23.13 -18.22
N ARG A 454 -6.43 -22.54 -19.03
CA ARG A 454 -7.75 -23.11 -19.31
C ARG A 454 -7.64 -24.49 -19.96
N MET A 455 -6.75 -24.66 -20.94
CA MET A 455 -6.51 -25.96 -21.58
C MET A 455 -5.93 -26.97 -20.60
N VAL A 456 -4.92 -26.58 -19.80
CA VAL A 456 -4.35 -27.45 -18.75
C VAL A 456 -5.42 -27.88 -17.74
N LYS A 457 -6.32 -26.97 -17.33
CA LYS A 457 -7.42 -27.30 -16.42
C LYS A 457 -8.38 -28.31 -17.04
N LYS A 458 -8.83 -28.12 -18.27
CA LYS A 458 -9.70 -29.09 -18.98
C LYS A 458 -9.03 -30.46 -19.11
N ALA A 459 -7.75 -30.48 -19.49
CA ALA A 459 -7.01 -31.72 -19.66
C ALA A 459 -6.84 -32.47 -18.33
N LYS A 460 -6.46 -31.78 -17.25
CA LYS A 460 -6.29 -32.38 -15.92
C LYS A 460 -7.59 -32.85 -15.28
N SER A 461 -8.72 -32.25 -15.65
CA SER A 461 -10.04 -32.61 -15.11
C SER A 461 -10.84 -33.58 -15.98
N LEU A 462 -10.25 -34.05 -17.09
CA LEU A 462 -10.85 -35.05 -17.97
C LEU A 462 -11.15 -36.32 -17.19
N LYS A 463 -12.43 -36.70 -17.17
CA LYS A 463 -12.94 -37.91 -16.54
C LYS A 463 -14.03 -38.53 -17.41
N THR A 464 -14.46 -39.72 -17.05
CA THR A 464 -15.60 -40.38 -17.68
C THR A 464 -16.80 -40.32 -16.73
N GLU A 465 -17.90 -39.72 -17.18
CA GLU A 465 -19.18 -39.71 -16.47
C GLU A 465 -20.26 -40.30 -17.39
N ASN A 466 -21.02 -41.28 -16.90
CA ASN A 466 -22.06 -41.97 -17.66
C ASN A 466 -21.58 -42.52 -19.02
N GLY A 467 -20.32 -42.96 -19.11
CA GLY A 467 -19.72 -43.49 -20.34
C GLY A 467 -19.31 -42.43 -21.37
N GLN A 468 -19.42 -41.14 -21.05
CA GLN A 468 -18.97 -40.04 -21.89
C GLN A 468 -17.77 -39.31 -21.27
N ALA A 469 -16.87 -38.82 -22.11
CA ALA A 469 -15.77 -37.97 -21.67
C ALA A 469 -16.31 -36.60 -21.25
N THR A 470 -16.08 -36.24 -19.99
CA THR A 470 -16.46 -34.94 -19.43
C THR A 470 -15.22 -34.22 -18.88
N VAL A 471 -15.24 -32.89 -18.98
CA VAL A 471 -14.22 -32.00 -18.40
C VAL A 471 -14.92 -30.96 -17.54
N THR A 472 -14.22 -30.41 -16.56
CA THR A 472 -14.76 -29.26 -15.81
C THR A 472 -14.88 -28.04 -16.72
N ASN A 473 -15.90 -27.21 -16.49
CA ASN A 473 -15.93 -25.88 -17.12
C ASN A 473 -14.68 -25.09 -16.68
N ALA A 474 -13.85 -24.69 -17.65
CA ALA A 474 -12.61 -23.95 -17.39
C ALA A 474 -12.79 -22.44 -17.35
N GLU A 475 -13.97 -21.94 -17.76
CA GLU A 475 -14.41 -20.57 -17.51
C GLU A 475 -15.02 -20.43 -16.11
N PHE A 476 -15.35 -21.55 -15.45
CA PHE A 476 -15.70 -21.56 -14.04
C PHE A 476 -14.46 -21.13 -13.25
N GLU A 477 -14.44 -19.87 -12.85
CA GLU A 477 -13.65 -19.37 -11.73
C GLU A 477 -13.83 -20.36 -10.59
N TYR A 478 -12.76 -20.73 -9.87
CA TYR A 478 -12.89 -21.69 -8.77
C TYR A 478 -13.88 -21.17 -7.72
N GLY A 479 -15.16 -21.56 -7.81
CA GLY A 479 -16.04 -21.57 -6.66
C GLY A 479 -15.33 -22.34 -5.56
N LEU A 480 -15.13 -21.68 -4.43
CA LEU A 480 -14.36 -22.15 -3.29
C LEU A 480 -14.96 -23.48 -2.81
N CYS A 481 -14.36 -24.63 -3.14
CA CYS A 481 -14.66 -25.85 -2.40
C CYS A 481 -13.73 -25.86 -1.19
N PHE A 482 -14.34 -25.69 -0.01
CA PHE A 482 -13.79 -26.16 1.24
C PHE A 482 -13.40 -27.64 1.09
N SER A 483 -12.43 -28.05 1.91
CA SER A 483 -11.95 -29.43 2.09
C SER A 483 -12.98 -30.52 1.75
N LYS A 484 -12.48 -31.68 1.28
CA LYS A 484 -13.22 -32.88 0.82
C LYS A 484 -14.48 -33.34 1.61
N ALA A 485 -14.84 -32.73 2.73
CA ALA A 485 -16.00 -33.05 3.54
C ALA A 485 -17.29 -32.24 3.25
N HIS A 486 -17.27 -31.03 2.68
CA HIS A 486 -18.51 -30.24 2.51
C HIS A 486 -18.51 -29.30 1.30
N CYS A 487 -18.76 -29.81 0.09
CA CYS A 487 -19.27 -28.98 -1.00
C CYS A 487 -20.81 -28.99 -0.91
N PHE A 488 -21.41 -27.91 -0.39
CA PHE A 488 -22.83 -27.64 -0.64
C PHE A 488 -22.97 -27.15 -2.08
N THR A 489 -23.76 -27.89 -2.86
CA THR A 489 -24.24 -27.46 -4.17
C THR A 489 -25.09 -26.20 -4.01
N SER A 490 -24.57 -25.04 -4.37
CA SER A 490 -25.46 -23.92 -4.71
C SER A 490 -25.91 -24.11 -6.15
N ILE A 491 -27.07 -24.75 -6.29
CA ILE A 491 -27.91 -24.70 -7.49
C ILE A 491 -28.70 -23.40 -7.37
N THR A 492 -28.38 -22.41 -8.21
CA THR A 492 -29.28 -21.65 -9.11
C THR A 492 -28.49 -20.53 -9.75
#